data_AF-A0A2H0UQL3-F1
#
_entry.id   AF-A0A2H0UQL3-F1
#
_cell.length_a   1.000
_cell.length_b   1.000
_cell.length_c   1.000
_cell.angle_alpha   90.00
_cell.angle_beta   90.00
_cell.angle_gamma   90.00
#
_symmetry.space_group_name_H-M   'P 1'
#
loop_
_entity.id
_entity.type
_entity.pdbx_description
1 polymer ?
#
loop_
_entity_poly.entity_id
_entity_poly.type
_entity_poly.pdbx_seq_one_letter_code
_entity_poly.pdbx_strand_id
1 'polypeptide(L)' 'MARGEVQDRNTRKLSQSGQGSISITLPIEQICSLKWRKGQKVIVTKNRESLVIRDWKEN' A
#
# COMPACT_ATOMS: atom_id res chain seq x y z
N MET A 1 -2.26 -29.44 -8.81
CA MET A 1 -1.27 -28.46 -8.34
C MET A 1 -1.64 -28.09 -6.92
N ALA A 2 -0.80 -28.46 -5.95
CA ALA A 2 -1.03 -28.18 -4.54
C ALA A 2 -1.25 -26.67 -4.37
N ARG A 3 -2.36 -26.28 -3.72
CA ARG A 3 -2.52 -24.93 -3.19
C ARG A 3 -1.41 -24.75 -2.18
N GLY A 4 -0.28 -24.17 -2.61
CA GLY A 4 0.74 -23.68 -1.69
C GLY A 4 0.05 -22.85 -0.61
N GLU A 5 0.51 -23.02 0.63
CA GLU A 5 0.02 -22.32 1.80
C GLU A 5 -0.22 -20.84 1.47
N VAL A 6 -1.32 -20.28 1.99
CA VAL A 6 -1.69 -18.88 1.80
C VAL A 6 -0.65 -18.02 2.50
N GLN A 7 0.54 -17.89 1.89
CA GLN A 7 1.63 -17.09 2.40
C GLN A 7 1.14 -15.64 2.41
N ASP A 8 0.86 -15.18 3.61
CA ASP A 8 0.85 -13.80 4.07
C ASP A 8 0.44 -12.78 3.00
N ARG A 9 -0.88 -12.65 2.79
CA ARG A 9 -1.46 -11.75 1.77
C ARG A 9 -1.08 -10.28 1.93
N ASN A 10 -0.57 -9.90 3.11
CA ASN A 10 -0.22 -8.54 3.47
C ASN A 10 1.27 -8.23 3.27
N THR A 11 2.14 -9.24 3.26
CA THR A 11 3.58 -9.04 3.04
C THR A 11 3.86 -8.83 1.56
N ARG A 12 4.40 -7.66 1.21
CA ARG A 12 4.65 -7.25 -0.18
C ARG A 12 6.07 -6.76 -0.35
N LYS A 13 6.67 -7.09 -1.49
CA LYS A 13 8.00 -6.58 -1.86
C LYS A 13 7.90 -5.13 -2.31
N LEU A 14 8.89 -4.35 -1.93
CA LEU A 14 9.10 -3.00 -2.43
C LEU A 14 9.69 -3.07 -3.86
N SER A 15 9.08 -2.36 -4.78
CA SER A 15 9.52 -2.24 -6.17
C SER A 15 10.08 -0.85 -6.42
N GLN A 16 11.22 -0.75 -7.10
CA GLN A 16 11.77 0.53 -7.50
C GLN A 16 10.85 1.19 -8.54
N SER A 17 10.59 2.48 -8.39
CA SER A 17 9.83 3.28 -9.34
C SER A 17 10.61 4.55 -9.66
N GLY A 18 11.20 4.62 -10.84
CA GLY A 18 12.00 5.78 -11.26
C GLY A 18 13.22 6.06 -10.36
N GLN A 19 13.75 7.29 -10.45
CA GLN A 19 14.88 7.74 -9.64
C GLN A 19 14.41 8.14 -8.23
N GLY A 20 14.73 7.31 -7.25
CA GLY A 20 14.57 7.63 -5.83
C GLY A 20 13.19 7.37 -5.23
N SER A 21 12.23 6.81 -5.99
CA SER A 21 10.93 6.44 -5.45
C SER A 21 10.73 4.93 -5.42
N ILE A 22 9.92 4.47 -4.46
CA ILE A 22 9.59 3.07 -4.25
C ILE A 22 8.08 2.96 -4.30
N SER A 23 7.59 1.98 -5.05
CA SER A 23 6.19 1.59 -5.03
C SER A 23 6.01 0.28 -4.27
N ILE A 24 4.86 0.15 -3.63
CA ILE A 24 4.39 -1.07 -3.02
C ILE A 24 3.01 -1.39 -3.59
N THR A 25 2.79 -2.64 -3.96
CA THR A 25 1.47 -3.09 -4.39
C THR A 25 0.61 -3.34 -3.16
N LEU A 26 -0.36 -2.48 -2.92
CA LEU A 26 -1.29 -2.64 -1.80
C LEU A 26 -2.32 -3.74 -2.12
N PRO A 27 -2.65 -4.63 -1.16
CA PRO A 27 -3.70 -5.61 -1.34
C PRO A 27 -5.05 -4.95 -1.67
N ILE A 28 -5.74 -5.44 -2.71
CA ILE A 28 -7.00 -4.86 -3.17
C ILE A 28 -8.09 -4.86 -2.08
N GLU A 29 -8.10 -5.87 -1.20
CA GLU A 29 -9.04 -5.98 -0.07
C GLU A 29 -8.98 -4.75 0.84
N GLN A 30 -7.76 -4.26 1.13
CA GLN A 30 -7.54 -3.07 1.97
C GLN A 30 -7.96 -1.79 1.23
N ILE A 31 -7.61 -1.67 -0.05
CA ILE A 31 -7.97 -0.53 -0.90
C ILE A 31 -9.50 -0.39 -1.01
N CYS A 32 -10.21 -1.50 -1.24
CA CYS A 32 -11.66 -1.53 -1.29
C CYS A 32 -12.29 -1.18 0.06
N SER A 33 -11.77 -1.70 1.18
CA SER A 33 -12.26 -1.37 2.51
C SER A 33 -12.09 0.12 2.84
N LEU A 34 -10.99 0.72 2.39
CA LEU A 34 -10.73 2.16 2.52
C LEU A 34 -11.48 3.01 1.50
N LYS A 35 -12.14 2.39 0.52
CA LYS A 35 -12.85 3.03 -0.60
C LYS A 35 -11.95 3.95 -1.43
N TRP A 36 -10.64 3.70 -1.43
CA TRP A 36 -9.69 4.49 -2.21
C TRP A 36 -9.87 4.24 -3.70
N ARG A 37 -9.74 5.31 -4.48
CA ARG A 37 -9.89 5.27 -5.94
C ARG A 37 -8.56 5.50 -6.64
N LYS A 38 -8.43 4.99 -7.86
CA LYS A 38 -7.26 5.26 -8.71
C LYS A 38 -7.08 6.76 -8.89
N GLY A 39 -5.86 7.26 -8.67
CA GLY A 39 -5.52 8.68 -8.82
C GLY A 39 -5.94 9.57 -7.65
N GLN A 40 -6.51 9.01 -6.58
CA GLN A 40 -6.80 9.75 -5.36
C GLN A 40 -5.49 10.18 -4.65
N LYS A 41 -5.49 11.39 -4.09
CA LYS A 41 -4.39 11.90 -3.27
C LYS A 41 -4.45 11.30 -1.86
N VAL A 42 -3.30 10.89 -1.35
CA VAL A 42 -3.11 10.34 0.00
C VAL A 42 -1.92 11.01 0.68
N ILE A 43 -1.91 11.00 2.00
CA ILE A 43 -0.79 11.48 2.81
C ILE A 43 0.03 10.28 3.25
N VAL A 44 1.34 10.31 3.01
CA VAL A 44 2.29 9.32 3.53
C VAL A 44 3.09 9.97 4.65
N THR A 45 3.03 9.42 5.86
CA THR A 45 3.76 9.93 7.02
C THR A 45 4.66 8.85 7.59
N LYS A 46 5.90 9.21 7.96
CA LYS A 46 6.81 8.32 8.67
C LYS A 46 6.52 8.35 10.17
N ASN A 47 6.32 7.19 10.77
CA ASN A 47 6.21 7.02 12.21
C ASN A 47 7.31 6.06 12.68
N ARG A 48 8.39 6.59 13.27
CA ARG A 48 9.56 5.85 13.77
C ARG A 48 10.07 4.77 12.79
N GLU A 49 9.50 3.57 12.88
CA GLU A 49 9.85 2.36 12.13
C GLU A 49 8.87 2.00 11.00
N SER A 50 7.80 2.77 10.79
CA SER A 50 6.72 2.47 9.86
C SER A 50 6.33 3.66 8.98
N LEU A 51 5.72 3.39 7.83
CA LEU A 51 5.03 4.38 7.00
C LEU A 51 3.52 4.21 7.17
N VAL A 52 2.82 5.30 7.44
CA VAL A 52 1.36 5.33 7.56
C VAL A 52 0.80 6.11 6.38
N ILE A 53 -0.10 5.48 5.63
CA ILE A 53 -0.79 6.11 4.50
C ILE A 53 -2.22 6.43 4.95
N ARG A 54 -2.66 7.68 4.77
CA ARG A 54 -3.99 8.16 5.18
C ARG A 54 -4.67 8.89 4.04
N ASP A 55 -6.00 8.92 4.07
CA ASP A 55 -6.79 9.80 3.20
C ASP A 55 -6.35 11.25 3.34
N TRP A 56 -6.18 11.92 2.21
CA TRP A 56 -6.04 13.36 2.19
C TRP A 56 -7.42 13.98 2.39
N LYS A 57 -7.72 14.38 3.63
CA LYS A 57 -8.89 15.19 3.95
C LYS A 57 -8.52 16.65 3.76
N GLU A 58 -9.18 17.31 2.82
CA GLU A 58 -9.18 18.76 2.74
C GLU A 58 -9.99 19.28 3.93
N ASN A 59 -9.38 20.19 4.70
CA ASN A 59 -9.94 20.75 5.93
C ASN A 59 -10.61 22.08 5.64
#